data_AF-A0A2A4ZW09-F1
#
_entry.id   AF-A0A2A4ZW09-F1
#
_cell.length_a   1.000
_cell.length_b   1.000
_cell.length_c   1.000
_cell.angle_alpha   90.00
_cell.angle_beta   90.00
_cell.angle_gamma   90.00
#
_symmetry.space_group_name_H-M   'P 1'
#
loop_
_entity.id
_entity.type
_entity.pdbx_description
1 polymer ?
#
loop_
_entity_poly.entity_id
_entity_poly.type
_entity_poly.pdbx_seq_one_letter_code
_entity_poly.pdbx_strand_id
1 'polypeptide(L)'
;ISILHCRPITGRQNQIRVHLQVAGLPILGDRGYGQTELSLRDRGGVLPAGIPHPQRALLHSFQLRFPHPIWNLPQWLRCNPTGDLARIIEAMNLDPRGLHQQISDPISPRIFSDSLDGTACQRDTLPG
;
A
#
# COMPACT_ATOMS: atom_id res chain seq x y z
N ILE A 1 -9.81 -2.67 -12.22
CA ILE A 1 -9.25 -2.22 -10.91
C ILE A 1 -7.73 -2.24 -10.99
N SER A 2 -7.05 -1.38 -10.24
CA SER A 2 -5.58 -1.23 -10.30
C SER A 2 -5.02 -0.96 -8.91
N ILE A 3 -3.76 -1.34 -8.68
CA ILE A 3 -3.02 -1.05 -7.45
C ILE A 3 -2.08 0.12 -7.71
N LEU A 4 -2.08 1.10 -6.81
CA LEU A 4 -1.27 2.31 -6.93
C LEU A 4 -0.33 2.44 -5.73
N HIS A 5 0.94 2.71 -6.01
CA HIS A 5 1.89 3.13 -5.00
C HIS A 5 1.98 4.66 -4.99
N CYS A 6 1.65 5.27 -3.85
CA CYS A 6 1.61 6.73 -3.70
C CYS A 6 2.68 7.18 -2.69
N ARG A 7 3.49 8.18 -3.06
CA ARG A 7 4.44 8.84 -2.17
C ARG A 7 3.98 10.26 -1.86
N PRO A 8 3.23 10.49 -0.76
CA PRO A 8 2.78 11.83 -0.41
C PRO A 8 3.99 12.72 -0.06
N ILE A 9 4.03 13.92 -0.63
CA ILE A 9 5.07 14.93 -0.34
C ILE A 9 4.69 15.73 0.92
N THR A 10 3.38 15.87 1.18
CA THR A 10 2.84 16.60 2.33
C THR A 10 1.96 15.70 3.20
N GLY A 11 1.70 16.09 4.44
CA GLY A 11 0.88 15.33 5.40
C GLY A 11 -0.57 15.81 5.53
N ARG A 12 -1.19 16.35 4.46
CA ARG A 12 -2.56 16.88 4.55
C ARG A 12 -3.58 15.75 4.73
N GLN A 13 -4.62 16.00 5.53
CA GLN A 13 -5.67 15.01 5.79
C GLN A 13 -6.34 14.57 4.48
N ASN A 14 -6.58 13.27 4.33
CA ASN A 14 -7.24 12.66 3.17
C ASN A 14 -6.60 12.99 1.81
N GLN A 15 -5.35 13.46 1.76
CA GLN A 15 -4.73 13.95 0.53
C GLN A 15 -4.80 12.94 -0.62
N ILE A 16 -4.41 11.69 -0.36
CA ILE A 16 -4.43 10.62 -1.37
C ILE A 16 -5.87 10.36 -1.86
N ARG A 17 -6.84 10.33 -0.93
CA ARG A 17 -8.27 10.08 -1.24
C ARG A 17 -8.84 11.15 -2.16
N VAL A 18 -8.60 12.42 -1.83
CA VAL A 18 -9.07 13.56 -2.62
C VAL A 18 -8.41 13.58 -4.01
N HIS A 19 -7.09 13.43 -4.08
CA HIS A 19 -6.37 13.48 -5.35
C HIS A 19 -6.83 12.38 -6.32
N LEU A 20 -6.98 11.16 -5.81
CA LEU A 20 -7.44 10.04 -6.62
C LEU A 20 -8.90 10.21 -7.06
N GLN A 21 -9.77 10.75 -6.21
CA GLN A 21 -11.14 11.07 -6.60
C GLN A 21 -11.20 12.14 -7.70
N VAL A 22 -10.43 13.22 -7.58
CA VAL A 22 -10.36 14.29 -8.59
C VAL A 22 -9.81 13.76 -9.92
N ALA A 23 -8.86 12.82 -9.88
CA ALA A 23 -8.35 12.14 -11.06
C ALA A 23 -9.34 11.14 -11.69
N GLY A 24 -10.53 10.95 -11.12
CA GLY A 24 -11.53 9.99 -11.60
C GLY A 24 -11.22 8.54 -11.22
N LEU A 25 -10.27 8.31 -10.30
CA LEU A 25 -9.80 7.00 -9.85
C LEU A 25 -10.04 6.82 -8.33
N PRO A 26 -11.28 6.91 -7.81
CA PRO A 26 -11.52 6.78 -6.37
C PRO A 26 -10.99 5.48 -5.78
N ILE A 27 -10.56 5.57 -4.52
CA ILE A 27 -10.10 4.42 -3.75
C ILE A 27 -11.27 3.45 -3.52
N LEU A 28 -11.01 2.17 -3.77
CA LEU A 28 -11.99 1.11 -3.56
C LEU A 28 -12.46 1.07 -2.08
N GLY A 29 -13.78 1.04 -1.87
CA GLY A 29 -14.41 1.05 -0.54
C GLY A 29 -14.49 2.44 0.12
N ASP A 30 -14.09 3.50 -0.57
CA ASP A 30 -14.12 4.86 -0.06
C ASP A 30 -15.50 5.54 -0.22
N ARG A 31 -16.42 5.21 0.69
CA ARG A 31 -17.76 5.78 0.73
C ARG A 31 -17.78 7.31 0.88
N GLY A 32 -16.80 7.87 1.59
CA GLY A 32 -16.72 9.31 1.85
C GLY A 32 -16.42 10.14 0.61
N TYR A 33 -15.80 9.54 -0.40
CA TYR A 33 -15.50 10.16 -1.69
C TYR A 33 -16.31 9.54 -2.84
N GLY A 34 -17.47 8.96 -2.55
CA GLY A 34 -18.41 8.49 -3.56
C GLY A 34 -18.03 7.16 -4.22
N GLN A 35 -17.15 6.38 -3.60
CA GLN A 35 -16.84 5.02 -4.04
C GLN A 35 -17.76 4.02 -3.32
N THR A 36 -18.69 3.48 -4.10
CA THR A 36 -19.60 2.40 -3.73
C THR A 36 -19.51 1.27 -4.76
N GLU A 37 -20.11 0.12 -4.43
CA GLU A 37 -20.19 -1.01 -5.36
C GLU A 37 -20.89 -0.65 -6.67
N LEU A 38 -21.97 0.13 -6.60
CA LEU A 38 -22.67 0.64 -7.79
C LEU A 38 -21.74 1.51 -8.64
N SER A 39 -21.09 2.51 -8.02
CA SER A 39 -20.16 3.41 -8.73
C SER A 39 -18.96 2.68 -9.35
N LEU A 40 -18.56 1.53 -8.78
CA LEU A 40 -17.52 0.69 -9.32
C LEU A 40 -18.00 0.00 -10.59
N ARG A 41 -19.20 -0.61 -10.53
CA ARG A 41 -19.84 -1.28 -11.67
C ARG A 41 -20.13 -0.31 -12.81
N ASP A 42 -20.63 0.90 -12.50
CA ASP A 42 -20.94 1.94 -13.49
C ASP A 42 -19.69 2.38 -14.27
N ARG A 43 -18.52 2.37 -13.62
CA ARG A 43 -17.21 2.64 -14.25
C ARG A 43 -16.59 1.40 -14.93
N GLY A 44 -17.32 0.29 -15.03
CA GLY A 44 -16.82 -0.97 -15.59
C GLY A 44 -15.79 -1.68 -14.70
N GLY A 45 -15.68 -1.30 -13.43
CA GLY A 45 -14.81 -1.96 -12.48
C GLY A 45 -15.40 -3.28 -12.02
N VAL A 46 -14.61 -4.34 -12.12
CA VAL A 46 -14.98 -5.69 -11.65
C VAL A 46 -14.02 -6.10 -10.54
N LEU A 47 -14.59 -6.62 -9.44
CA LEU A 47 -13.82 -7.25 -8.38
C LEU A 47 -13.52 -8.71 -8.74
N PRO A 48 -12.38 -9.27 -8.29
CA PRO A 48 -12.10 -10.68 -8.47
C PRO A 48 -13.18 -11.55 -7.84
N ALA A 49 -13.42 -12.72 -8.44
CA ALA A 49 -14.45 -13.65 -7.97
C ALA A 49 -14.22 -14.05 -6.50
N GLY A 50 -15.29 -14.05 -5.71
CA GLY A 50 -15.25 -14.45 -4.30
C GLY A 50 -14.81 -13.36 -3.31
N ILE A 51 -14.51 -12.15 -3.77
CA ILE A 51 -14.16 -11.03 -2.88
C ILE A 51 -15.36 -10.09 -2.69
N PRO A 52 -15.84 -9.88 -1.45
CA PRO A 52 -16.91 -8.91 -1.19
C PRO A 52 -16.41 -7.47 -1.40
N HIS A 53 -17.32 -6.55 -1.70
CA HIS A 53 -16.98 -5.14 -1.79
C HIS A 53 -16.53 -4.61 -0.41
N PRO A 54 -15.34 -3.98 -0.31
CA PRO A 54 -14.80 -3.54 0.97
C PRO A 54 -15.65 -2.40 1.55
N GLN A 55 -15.81 -2.41 2.87
CA GLN A 55 -16.61 -1.41 3.59
C GLN A 55 -15.81 -0.17 4.01
N ARG A 56 -14.49 -0.20 3.84
CA ARG A 56 -13.55 0.89 4.16
C ARG A 56 -12.64 1.17 2.98
N ALA A 57 -12.11 2.39 2.91
CA ALA A 57 -11.12 2.75 1.90
C ALA A 57 -9.91 1.82 2.01
N LEU A 58 -9.57 1.16 0.90
CA LEU A 58 -8.40 0.31 0.78
C LEU A 58 -7.13 1.14 0.60
N LEU A 59 -6.75 1.84 1.67
CA LEU A 59 -5.52 2.60 1.79
C LEU A 59 -4.66 1.96 2.87
N HIS A 60 -3.42 1.64 2.53
CA HIS A 60 -2.46 1.01 3.44
C HIS A 60 -1.13 1.75 3.42
N SER A 61 -0.58 2.03 4.60
CA SER A 61 0.75 2.61 4.74
C SER A 61 1.77 1.48 4.67
N PHE A 62 2.30 1.23 3.48
CA PHE A 62 3.21 0.12 3.23
C PHE A 62 4.62 0.36 3.82
N GLN A 63 5.15 1.57 3.66
CA GLN A 63 6.52 1.90 4.05
C GLN A 63 6.62 3.32 4.62
N LEU A 64 7.40 3.46 5.69
CA LEU A 64 7.80 4.74 6.26
C LEU A 64 9.33 4.80 6.37
N ARG A 65 9.92 5.93 5.94
CA ARG A 65 11.35 6.19 6.05
C ARG A 65 11.58 7.49 6.81
N PHE A 66 12.42 7.46 7.83
CA PHE A 66 12.75 8.62 8.64
C PHE A 66 14.16 8.48 9.23
N PRO A 67 14.86 9.59 9.51
CA PRO A 67 16.10 9.54 10.29
C PRO A 67 15.80 9.19 11.74
N HIS A 68 16.60 8.30 12.33
CA HIS A 68 16.48 7.97 13.75
C HIS A 68 16.69 9.24 14.60
N PRO A 69 15.82 9.55 15.59
CA PRO A 69 15.85 10.82 16.32
C PRO A 69 17.16 11.06 17.11
N ILE A 70 17.84 9.99 17.50
CA ILE A 70 19.08 10.06 18.31
C ILE A 70 20.34 10.00 17.44
N TRP A 71 20.37 9.12 16.43
CA TRP A 71 21.60 8.79 15.69
C TRP A 71 21.60 9.37 14.28
N ASN A 72 20.49 9.96 13.83
CA ASN A 72 20.28 10.51 12.48
C ASN A 72 20.52 9.51 11.33
N LEU A 73 20.57 8.20 11.64
CA LEU A 73 20.71 7.13 10.65
C LEU A 73 19.36 6.85 9.99
N PRO A 74 19.32 6.57 8.67
CA PRO A 74 18.07 6.27 7.98
C PRO A 74 17.45 4.97 8.50
N GLN A 75 16.19 5.04 8.92
CA GLN A 75 15.39 3.90 9.38
C GLN A 75 14.23 3.65 8.43
N TRP A 76 13.88 2.37 8.29
CA TRP A 76 12.81 1.89 7.43
C TRP A 76 11.84 1.07 8.27
N LEU A 77 10.57 1.41 8.19
CA LEU A 77 9.48 0.59 8.74
C LEU A 77 8.63 0.10 7.58
N ARG A 78 8.42 -1.20 7.51
CA ARG A 78 7.58 -1.85 6.50
C ARG A 78 6.46 -2.62 7.16
N CYS A 79 5.29 -2.56 6.55
CA CYS A 79 4.12 -3.31 6.98
C CYS A 79 3.46 -3.93 5.76
N ASN A 80 3.42 -5.25 5.70
CA ASN A 80 2.70 -5.93 4.63
C ASN A 80 1.19 -5.66 4.75
N PRO A 81 0.48 -5.46 3.62
CA PRO A 81 -0.96 -5.31 3.64
C PRO A 81 -1.61 -6.58 4.20
N THR A 82 -2.67 -6.41 4.99
CA THR A 82 -3.44 -7.51 5.59
C THR A 82 -4.93 -7.34 5.31
N GLY A 83 -5.73 -8.38 5.56
CA GLY A 83 -7.18 -8.35 5.37
C GLY A 83 -7.60 -8.18 3.90
N ASP A 84 -8.61 -7.35 3.65
CA ASP A 84 -9.23 -7.20 2.33
C ASP A 84 -8.23 -6.80 1.23
N LEU A 85 -7.26 -5.94 1.55
CA LEU A 85 -6.26 -5.49 0.58
C LEU A 85 -5.33 -6.65 0.17
N ALA A 86 -4.92 -7.50 1.11
CA ALA A 86 -4.10 -8.68 0.82
C ALA A 86 -4.84 -9.66 -0.08
N ARG A 87 -6.12 -9.94 0.21
CA ARG A 87 -6.96 -10.83 -0.60
C ARG A 87 -7.11 -10.34 -2.04
N ILE A 88 -7.24 -9.03 -2.24
CA ILE A 88 -7.33 -8.44 -3.59
C ILE A 88 -5.99 -8.50 -4.32
N ILE A 89 -4.87 -8.23 -3.63
CA ILE A 89 -3.53 -8.35 -4.21
C ILE A 89 -3.30 -9.79 -4.72
N GLU A 90 -3.58 -10.78 -3.87
CA GLU A 90 -3.47 -12.21 -4.21
C GLU A 90 -4.37 -12.57 -5.39
N ALA A 91 -5.63 -12.13 -5.38
CA ALA A 91 -6.57 -12.43 -6.46
C ALA A 91 -6.25 -11.71 -7.78
N MET A 92 -5.52 -10.61 -7.74
CA MET A 92 -4.96 -9.96 -8.94
C MET A 92 -3.67 -10.62 -9.43
N ASN A 93 -3.22 -11.70 -8.76
CA ASN A 93 -1.97 -12.41 -9.02
C ASN A 93 -0.75 -11.47 -9.00
N LEU A 94 -0.82 -10.43 -8.19
CA LEU A 94 0.29 -9.51 -7.97
C LEU A 94 1.11 -10.03 -6.80
N ASP A 95 2.39 -10.31 -7.03
CA ASP A 95 3.27 -10.71 -5.93
C ASP A 95 3.48 -9.51 -4.98
N PRO A 96 3.05 -9.59 -3.71
CA PRO A 96 3.32 -8.52 -2.75
C PRO A 96 4.83 -8.28 -2.59
N ARG A 97 5.67 -9.29 -2.82
CA ARG A 97 7.14 -9.16 -2.80
C ARG A 97 7.69 -8.47 -4.05
N GLY A 98 7.02 -8.60 -5.19
CA GLY A 98 7.37 -7.88 -6.43
C GLY A 98 7.21 -6.36 -6.31
N LEU A 99 6.25 -5.91 -5.48
CA LEU A 99 6.12 -4.50 -5.11
C LEU A 99 7.38 -3.99 -4.38
N HIS A 100 8.07 -4.85 -3.61
CA HIS A 100 9.29 -4.47 -2.91
C HIS A 100 10.44 -4.13 -3.87
N GLN A 101 10.53 -4.81 -5.01
CA GLN A 101 11.62 -4.62 -5.98
C GLN A 101 11.41 -3.38 -6.86
N GLN A 102 10.15 -3.03 -7.16
CA GLN A 102 9.81 -1.85 -7.96
C GLN A 102 9.86 -0.54 -7.16
N ILE A 103 9.78 -0.61 -5.82
CA ILE A 103 10.02 0.51 -4.91
C ILE A 103 11.51 0.53 -4.51
N SER A 104 12.40 0.28 -5.48
CA SER A 104 13.82 0.57 -5.33
C SER A 104 14.00 2.08 -5.50
N ASP A 105 14.19 2.79 -4.37
CA ASP A 105 14.80 4.11 -4.42
C ASP A 105 16.14 3.98 -5.20
N PRO A 106 16.54 4.95 -6.04
CA PRO A 106 17.75 4.86 -6.87
C PRO A 106 19.07 4.92 -6.07
N ILE A 107 19.04 4.65 -4.76
CA ILE A 107 20.22 4.65 -3.88
C ILE A 107 20.16 3.39 -3.02
N SER A 108 20.56 2.27 -3.61
CA SER A 108 20.87 1.04 -2.88
C SER A 108 22.34 1.05 -2.46
N PRO A 109 22.67 0.46 -1.29
CA PRO A 109 23.53 -0.70 -1.40
C PRO A 109 22.85 -1.94 -0.80
N ARG A 110 22.78 -2.95 -1.66
CA ARG A 110 22.51 -4.37 -1.44
C ARG A 110 22.89 -4.84 -0.03
N ILE A 111 21.92 -5.30 0.77
CA ILE A 111 22.05 -6.52 1.59
C ILE A 111 20.66 -7.17 1.62
N PHE A 112 20.49 -8.24 0.83
CA PHE A 112 19.40 -9.21 0.98
C PHE A 112 19.98 -10.41 1.72
N SER A 113 19.30 -10.86 2.78
CA SER A 113 19.35 -12.27 3.18
C SER A 113 17.95 -12.70 3.57
N ASP A 114 17.45 -13.67 2.83
CA ASP A 114 16.17 -14.36 3.05
C ASP A 114 16.08 -14.93 4.47
N SER A 115 14.93 -14.72 5.11
CA SER A 115 14.37 -15.75 5.99
C SER A 115 12.86 -15.57 6.07
N LEU A 116 12.15 -16.59 5.59
CA LEU A 116 10.73 -16.80 5.85
C LEU A 116 10.55 -17.00 7.36
N ASP A 117 9.66 -16.22 7.97
CA ASP A 117 8.63 -16.73 8.89
C ASP A 117 7.76 -15.57 9.38
N GLY A 118 6.49 -15.89 9.62
CA GLY A 118 5.42 -14.93 9.82
C GLY A 118 5.57 -14.05 11.07
N THR A 119 4.70 -13.05 11.10
CA THR A 119 4.34 -12.12 12.18
C THR A 119 4.81 -10.68 11.96
N ALA A 120 3.79 -9.81 11.87
CA ALA A 120 3.72 -8.36 12.01
C ALA A 120 5.03 -7.56 12.20
N CYS A 121 5.24 -6.61 11.29
CA CYS A 121 6.11 -5.44 11.47
C CYS A 121 7.60 -5.77 11.72
N GLN A 122 8.34 -6.09 10.65
CA GLN A 122 9.79 -6.23 10.73
C GLN A 122 10.43 -4.82 10.82
N ARG A 123 11.14 -4.58 11.94
CA ARG A 123 12.08 -3.49 12.10
C ARG A 123 13.44 -3.98 11.63
N ASP A 124 13.81 -3.65 10.40
CA ASP A 124 15.15 -3.93 9.90
C ASP A 124 16.12 -2.88 10.47
N THR A 125 16.65 -3.17 11.67
CA THR A 125 17.71 -2.37 12.27
C THR A 125 19.05 -3.02 11.89
N LEU A 126 19.94 -2.27 11.25
CA LEU A 126 21.30 -2.73 10.93
C LEU A 126 22.04 -3.13 12.23
N PRO A 127 22.78 -4.25 12.28
CA PRO A 127 23.64 -4.55 13.43
C PRO A 127 24.83 -3.58 13.45
N GLY A 128 25.23 -3.20 14.66
CA GLY A 128 26.43 -2.39 14.92
C GLY A 128 27.72 -3.18 14.85
#